data_AF-A0A399ZQ43-F1
#
_entry.id   AF-A0A399ZQ43-F1
#
_cell.length_a   1.000
_cell.length_b   1.000
_cell.length_c   1.000
_cell.angle_alpha   90.00
_cell.angle_beta   90.00
_cell.angle_gamma   90.00
#
_symmetry.space_group_name_H-M   'P 1'
#
loop_
_entity.id
_entity.type
_entity.pdbx_description
1 polymer ?
#
loop_
_entity_poly.entity_id
_entity_poly.type
_entity_poly.pdbx_seq_one_letter_code
_entity_poly.pdbx_strand_id
1 'polypeptide(L)'
;MKGLATMSNKNKVIAAGGFYLLVGGLLFYAASRTLHFVQNVMANSTWGYLFLLATGGGALIWLFVYLSFADGAKQRALAFVMGLVDLIGEMALVYADTIFVGDQAGLVKMSEDEMETFVIVSVAIVGVNIFAGYLFKLFDTTAEQEQQARDLVDHVAAETMKQLNTPNAKAQMVSELAPILAESIKAKVSHEIMMRTAQSGGIPAQAVGLNIPSAADKKELALGVPFLSETSPTGALWLRSITAKDGTKRRAFCLACLREGKSWIGGDLCDHFEAVKVVAPAAELDPAIDLNTSAAPDVGK
;
A
#
# COMPACT_ATOMS: atom_id res chain seq x y z
N MET A 1 -22.54 -47.76 -3.14
CA MET A 1 -22.22 -46.35 -2.81
C MET A 1 -23.24 -45.86 -1.79
N LYS A 2 -22.86 -45.77 -0.51
CA LYS A 2 -23.73 -45.28 0.57
C LYS A 2 -23.88 -43.77 0.39
N GLY A 3 -25.13 -43.30 0.27
CA GLY A 3 -25.45 -41.89 0.13
C GLY A 3 -24.88 -41.09 1.30
N LEU A 4 -24.04 -40.09 1.01
CA LEU A 4 -23.70 -39.06 1.98
C LEU A 4 -24.99 -38.33 2.34
N ALA A 5 -25.51 -38.60 3.54
CA ALA A 5 -26.65 -37.89 4.07
C ALA A 5 -26.29 -36.40 4.19
N THR A 6 -26.88 -35.57 3.32
CA THR A 6 -26.77 -34.11 3.40
C THR A 6 -27.41 -33.65 4.71
N MET A 7 -26.57 -33.22 5.65
CA MET A 7 -27.01 -32.63 6.92
C MET A 7 -27.96 -31.46 6.67
N SER A 8 -29.12 -31.46 7.35
CA SER A 8 -30.09 -30.35 7.33
C SER A 8 -29.45 -29.03 7.76
N ASN A 9 -29.83 -27.92 7.11
CA ASN A 9 -29.32 -26.58 7.43
C ASN A 9 -29.49 -26.22 8.92
N LYS A 10 -30.53 -26.74 9.60
CA LYS A 10 -30.73 -26.53 11.04
C LYS A 10 -29.60 -27.15 11.87
N ASN A 11 -29.16 -28.36 11.52
CA ASN A 11 -28.09 -29.05 12.25
C ASN A 11 -26.75 -28.33 12.09
N LYS A 12 -26.49 -27.77 10.89
CA LYS A 12 -25.28 -26.96 10.65
C LYS A 12 -25.24 -25.71 11.53
N VAL A 13 -26.38 -25.02 11.66
CA VAL A 13 -26.47 -23.80 12.50
C VAL A 13 -26.28 -24.15 13.98
N ILE A 14 -26.91 -25.23 14.47
CA ILE A 14 -26.74 -25.66 15.87
C ILE A 14 -25.28 -26.06 16.14
N ALA A 15 -24.66 -26.82 15.24
CA ALA A 15 -23.28 -27.23 15.38
C ALA A 15 -22.31 -26.03 15.36
N ALA A 16 -22.51 -25.08 14.44
CA ALA A 16 -21.71 -23.85 14.37
C ALA A 16 -21.89 -23.01 15.64
N GLY A 17 -23.11 -22.83 16.13
CA GLY A 17 -23.39 -22.12 17.38
C GLY A 17 -22.72 -22.78 18.58
N GLY A 18 -22.81 -24.10 18.71
CA GLY A 18 -22.13 -24.85 19.76
C GLY A 18 -20.61 -24.72 19.70
N PHE A 19 -20.02 -24.75 18.50
CA PHE A 19 -18.60 -24.54 18.30
C PHE A 19 -18.13 -23.15 18.74
N TYR A 20 -18.81 -22.09 18.29
CA TYR A 20 -18.45 -20.72 18.67
C TYR A 20 -18.66 -20.45 20.15
N LEU A 21 -19.69 -21.03 20.77
CA LEU A 21 -19.90 -20.95 22.21
C LEU A 21 -18.78 -21.64 22.97
N LEU A 22 -18.38 -22.84 22.56
CA LEU A 22 -17.27 -23.58 23.17
C LEU A 22 -15.96 -22.79 23.06
N VAL A 23 -15.60 -22.36 21.86
CA VAL A 23 -14.35 -21.61 21.62
C VAL A 23 -14.37 -20.27 22.36
N GLY A 24 -15.47 -19.52 22.29
CA GLY A 24 -15.62 -18.25 22.99
C GLY A 24 -15.55 -18.40 24.51
N GLY A 25 -16.20 -19.43 25.07
CA GLY A 25 -16.13 -19.75 26.48
C GLY A 25 -14.72 -20.12 26.95
N LEU A 26 -13.99 -20.91 26.16
CA LEU A 26 -12.60 -21.27 26.46
C LEU A 26 -11.66 -20.08 26.35
N LEU A 27 -11.84 -19.19 25.37
CA LEU A 27 -11.05 -17.96 25.25
C LEU A 27 -11.32 -17.00 26.42
N PHE A 28 -12.59 -16.85 26.82
CA PHE A 28 -12.95 -16.03 27.97
C PHE A 28 -12.35 -16.60 29.26
N TYR A 29 -12.43 -17.92 29.44
CA TYR A 29 -11.80 -18.60 30.57
C TYR A 29 -10.29 -18.36 30.57
N ALA A 30 -9.59 -18.60 29.46
CA ALA A 30 -8.15 -18.35 29.34
C ALA A 30 -7.79 -16.90 29.71
N ALA A 31 -8.49 -15.93 29.11
CA ALA A 31 -8.32 -14.52 29.39
C ALA A 31 -8.50 -14.18 30.88
N SER A 32 -9.50 -14.78 31.54
CA SER A 32 -9.74 -14.57 32.96
C SER A 32 -8.60 -15.11 33.85
N ARG A 33 -8.00 -16.24 33.48
CA ARG A 33 -6.86 -16.85 34.20
C ARG A 33 -5.59 -16.05 34.01
N THR A 34 -5.29 -15.65 32.77
CA THR A 34 -4.17 -14.77 32.47
C THR A 34 -4.25 -13.45 33.24
N LEU A 35 -5.43 -12.83 33.26
CA LEU A 35 -5.65 -11.60 34.01
C LEU A 35 -5.46 -11.82 35.52
N HIS A 36 -6.05 -12.88 36.07
CA HIS A 36 -5.93 -13.22 37.49
C HIS A 36 -4.47 -13.43 37.91
N PHE A 37 -3.70 -14.23 37.17
CA PHE A 37 -2.30 -14.50 37.48
C PHE A 37 -1.46 -13.22 37.52
N VAL A 38 -1.47 -12.46 36.42
CA VAL A 38 -0.60 -11.29 36.28
C VAL A 38 -0.93 -10.23 37.31
N GLN A 39 -2.21 -9.99 37.59
CA GLN A 39 -2.62 -8.97 38.56
C GLN A 39 -2.18 -9.32 39.99
N ASN A 40 -2.20 -10.61 40.33
CA ASN A 40 -1.73 -11.08 41.64
C ASN A 40 -0.21 -11.07 41.75
N VAL A 41 0.51 -11.51 40.71
CA VAL A 41 1.99 -11.58 40.73
C VAL A 41 2.63 -10.20 40.65
N MET A 42 2.12 -9.32 39.78
CA MET A 42 2.70 -7.98 39.56
C MET A 42 2.09 -6.90 40.47
N ALA A 43 1.10 -7.24 41.29
CA ALA A 43 0.33 -6.33 42.14
C ALA A 43 -0.18 -5.07 41.40
N ASN A 44 -0.48 -5.20 40.10
CA ASN A 44 -0.85 -4.09 39.23
C ASN A 44 -1.77 -4.53 38.10
N SER A 45 -2.96 -3.92 38.07
CA SER A 45 -4.03 -4.26 37.13
C SER A 45 -3.69 -3.98 35.66
N THR A 46 -2.90 -2.92 35.40
CA THR A 46 -2.55 -2.46 34.06
C THR A 46 -1.71 -3.49 33.31
N TRP A 47 -0.76 -4.13 34.01
CA TRP A 47 0.06 -5.17 33.41
C TRP A 47 -0.77 -6.35 32.95
N GLY A 48 -1.79 -6.75 33.73
CA GLY A 48 -2.70 -7.84 33.35
C GLY A 48 -3.36 -7.63 31.98
N TYR A 49 -3.82 -6.42 31.69
CA TYR A 49 -4.41 -6.11 30.39
C TYR A 49 -3.39 -6.05 29.25
N LEU A 50 -2.16 -5.59 29.52
CA LEU A 50 -1.10 -5.57 28.51
C LEU A 50 -0.66 -6.98 28.13
N PHE A 51 -0.49 -7.87 29.11
CA PHE A 51 -0.17 -9.27 28.83
C PHE A 51 -1.30 -9.95 28.09
N LEU A 52 -2.55 -9.77 28.54
CA LEU A 52 -3.70 -10.31 27.85
C LEU A 52 -3.80 -9.84 26.39
N LEU A 53 -3.49 -8.56 26.13
CA LEU A 53 -3.46 -8.01 24.78
C LEU A 53 -2.30 -8.58 23.95
N ALA A 54 -1.15 -8.86 24.56
CA ALA A 54 0.01 -9.44 23.87
C ALA A 54 -0.09 -10.96 23.68
N THR A 55 -0.94 -11.65 24.43
CA THR A 55 -1.18 -13.10 24.29
C THR A 55 -2.56 -13.36 23.67
N GLY A 56 -3.61 -13.67 24.45
CA GLY A 56 -4.91 -14.03 23.90
C GLY A 56 -5.50 -13.01 22.92
N GLY A 57 -5.36 -11.71 23.21
CA GLY A 57 -5.76 -10.64 22.30
C GLY A 57 -4.90 -10.60 21.04
N GLY A 58 -3.58 -10.75 21.20
CA GLY A 58 -2.59 -10.77 20.13
C GLY A 58 -2.85 -11.92 19.16
N ALA A 59 -3.12 -13.12 19.67
CA ALA A 59 -3.46 -14.29 18.86
C ALA A 59 -4.67 -14.04 17.95
N LEU A 60 -5.73 -13.39 18.47
CA LEU A 60 -6.91 -13.03 17.69
C LEU A 60 -6.62 -11.92 16.68
N ILE A 61 -5.86 -10.89 17.08
CA ILE A 61 -5.48 -9.77 16.19
C ILE A 61 -4.59 -10.27 15.06
N TRP A 62 -3.56 -11.07 15.33
CA TRP A 62 -2.68 -11.63 14.31
C TRP A 62 -3.40 -12.60 13.39
N LEU A 63 -4.34 -13.39 13.90
CA LEU A 63 -5.21 -14.20 13.05
C LEU A 63 -6.07 -13.33 12.13
N PHE A 64 -6.64 -12.24 12.65
CA PHE A 64 -7.41 -11.30 11.84
C PHE A 64 -6.54 -10.62 10.78
N VAL A 65 -5.33 -10.21 11.15
CA VAL A 65 -4.31 -9.66 10.23
C VAL A 65 -3.99 -10.67 9.14
N TYR A 66 -3.74 -11.93 9.49
CA TYR A 66 -3.46 -13.01 8.55
C TYR A 66 -4.59 -13.19 7.52
N LEU A 67 -5.85 -13.16 7.97
CA LEU A 67 -7.01 -13.39 7.13
C LEU A 67 -7.40 -12.19 6.26
N SER A 68 -7.22 -10.97 6.77
CA SER A 68 -7.87 -9.78 6.20
C SER A 68 -6.93 -8.64 5.80
N PHE A 69 -5.71 -8.60 6.33
CA PHE A 69 -4.80 -7.44 6.16
C PHE A 69 -3.44 -7.79 5.55
N ALA A 70 -2.95 -9.00 5.76
CA ALA A 70 -1.62 -9.40 5.33
C ALA A 70 -1.54 -9.62 3.81
N ASP A 71 -0.71 -8.79 3.17
CA ASP A 71 -0.43 -8.82 1.74
C ASP A 71 0.93 -9.48 1.47
N GLY A 72 0.92 -10.43 0.53
CA GLY A 72 2.10 -11.23 0.21
C GLY A 72 2.39 -12.37 1.19
N ALA A 73 3.28 -13.26 0.78
CA ALA A 73 3.58 -14.48 1.53
C ALA A 73 4.31 -14.21 2.86
N LYS A 74 5.20 -13.20 2.90
CA LYS A 74 6.01 -12.89 4.08
C LYS A 74 5.16 -12.35 5.24
N GLN A 75 4.29 -11.36 4.97
CA GLN A 75 3.38 -10.83 6.00
C GLN A 75 2.42 -11.89 6.52
N ARG A 76 1.88 -12.74 5.62
CA ARG A 76 1.01 -13.87 6.02
C ARG A 76 1.76 -14.88 6.89
N ALA A 77 2.97 -15.26 6.51
CA ALA A 77 3.78 -16.17 7.32
C ALA A 77 4.07 -15.58 8.71
N LEU A 78 4.47 -14.31 8.77
CA LEU A 78 4.75 -13.62 10.03
C LEU A 78 3.50 -13.54 10.92
N ALA A 79 2.37 -13.10 10.37
CA ALA A 79 1.12 -13.00 11.12
C ALA A 79 0.64 -14.36 11.64
N PHE A 80 0.77 -15.42 10.83
CA PHE A 80 0.43 -16.76 11.27
C PHE A 80 1.34 -17.25 12.42
N VAL A 81 2.66 -17.10 12.27
CA VAL A 81 3.63 -17.49 13.30
C VAL A 81 3.39 -16.71 14.60
N MET A 82 3.15 -15.41 14.51
CA MET A 82 2.86 -14.60 15.69
C MET A 82 1.56 -15.00 16.38
N GLY A 83 0.51 -15.28 15.61
CA GLY A 83 -0.74 -15.80 16.19
C GLY A 83 -0.53 -17.10 16.97
N LEU A 84 0.37 -17.99 16.52
CA LEU A 84 0.74 -19.20 17.25
C LEU A 84 1.58 -18.92 18.49
N VAL A 85 2.57 -18.02 18.40
CA VAL A 85 3.40 -17.62 19.54
C VAL A 85 2.53 -17.05 20.66
N ASP A 86 1.60 -16.18 20.32
CA ASP A 86 0.69 -15.55 21.28
C ASP A 86 -0.28 -16.56 21.91
N LEU A 87 -0.75 -17.53 21.12
CA LEU A 87 -1.57 -18.62 21.64
C LEU A 87 -0.78 -19.52 22.60
N ILE A 88 0.48 -19.81 22.31
CA ILE A 88 1.38 -20.54 23.22
C ILE A 88 1.62 -19.74 24.50
N GLY A 89 1.83 -18.43 24.37
CA GLY A 89 1.95 -17.51 25.50
C GLY A 89 0.72 -17.54 26.40
N GLU A 90 -0.47 -17.50 25.81
CA GLU A 90 -1.74 -17.59 26.54
C GLU A 90 -1.86 -18.94 27.28
N MET A 91 -1.52 -20.06 26.60
CA MET A 91 -1.53 -21.37 27.25
C MET A 91 -0.54 -21.45 28.43
N ALA A 92 0.64 -20.85 28.29
CA ALA A 92 1.64 -20.81 29.36
C ALA A 92 1.14 -19.99 30.56
N LEU A 93 0.45 -18.87 30.33
CA LEU A 93 -0.13 -18.04 31.40
C LEU A 93 -1.31 -18.73 32.09
N VAL A 94 -2.18 -19.41 31.34
CA VAL A 94 -3.25 -20.23 31.92
C VAL A 94 -2.67 -21.35 32.78
N TYR A 95 -1.59 -21.99 32.31
CA TYR A 95 -0.88 -23.00 33.09
C TYR A 95 -0.28 -22.40 34.36
N ALA A 96 0.41 -21.26 34.25
CA ALA A 96 1.00 -20.55 35.39
C ALA A 96 -0.06 -20.20 36.45
N ASP A 97 -1.22 -19.68 36.05
CA ASP A 97 -2.32 -19.39 36.99
C ASP A 97 -2.86 -20.65 37.66
N THR A 98 -2.92 -21.77 36.92
CA THR A 98 -3.39 -23.06 37.43
C THR A 98 -2.46 -23.60 38.52
N ILE A 99 -1.15 -23.50 38.31
CA ILE A 99 -0.16 -23.87 39.32
C ILE A 99 -0.20 -22.89 40.50
N PHE A 100 -0.28 -21.60 40.25
CA PHE A 100 -0.34 -20.56 41.28
C PHE A 100 -1.56 -20.73 42.21
N VAL A 101 -2.76 -20.92 41.66
CA VAL A 101 -3.96 -21.16 42.46
C VAL A 101 -3.90 -22.52 43.16
N GLY A 102 -3.33 -23.54 42.52
CA GLY A 102 -3.11 -24.84 43.12
C GLY A 102 -2.13 -24.79 44.31
N ASP A 103 -1.10 -23.95 44.25
CA ASP A 103 -0.15 -23.71 45.34
C ASP A 103 -0.82 -23.04 46.54
N GLN A 104 -1.64 -22.00 46.31
CA GLN A 104 -2.43 -21.37 47.37
C GLN A 104 -3.41 -22.34 48.05
N ALA A 105 -3.94 -23.31 47.30
CA ALA A 105 -4.81 -24.36 47.81
C ALA A 105 -4.06 -25.52 48.49
N GLY A 106 -2.71 -25.51 48.47
CA GLY A 106 -1.88 -26.59 49.01
C GLY A 106 -1.90 -27.89 48.20
N LEU A 107 -2.33 -27.83 46.93
CA LEU A 107 -2.46 -28.99 46.04
C LEU A 107 -1.18 -29.26 45.22
N VAL A 108 -0.45 -28.21 44.88
CA VAL A 108 0.86 -28.26 44.20
C VAL A 108 1.82 -27.31 44.90
N LYS A 109 3.09 -27.29 44.52
CA LYS A 109 4.06 -26.28 44.98
C LYS A 109 4.65 -25.56 43.79
N MET A 110 4.52 -24.24 43.77
CA MET A 110 5.16 -23.40 42.77
C MET A 110 6.51 -22.91 43.31
N SER A 111 7.59 -23.15 42.58
CA SER A 111 8.90 -22.63 43.00
C SER A 111 9.05 -21.14 42.64
N GLU A 112 9.94 -20.45 43.34
CA GLU A 112 10.30 -19.06 43.01
C GLU A 112 10.89 -18.97 41.60
N ASP A 113 11.73 -19.93 41.21
CA ASP A 113 12.33 -20.02 39.88
C ASP A 113 11.28 -20.18 38.77
N GLU A 114 10.22 -20.96 39.01
CA GLU A 114 9.10 -21.11 38.07
C GLU A 114 8.36 -19.79 37.90
N MET A 115 8.09 -19.07 39.00
CA MET A 115 7.44 -17.76 38.97
C MET A 115 8.25 -16.74 38.17
N GLU A 116 9.56 -16.64 38.46
CA GLU A 116 10.47 -15.76 37.74
C GLU A 116 10.49 -16.10 36.24
N THR A 117 10.55 -17.39 35.91
CA THR A 117 10.53 -17.86 34.52
C THR A 117 9.27 -17.41 33.79
N PHE A 118 8.08 -17.56 34.39
CA PHE A 118 6.83 -17.12 33.76
C PHE A 118 6.81 -15.61 33.51
N VAL A 119 7.29 -14.80 34.45
CA VAL A 119 7.37 -13.35 34.28
C VAL A 119 8.31 -12.98 33.13
N ILE A 120 9.52 -13.55 33.10
CA ILE A 120 10.52 -13.29 32.06
C ILE A 120 9.99 -13.67 30.68
N VAL A 121 9.43 -14.88 30.54
CA VAL A 121 8.89 -15.38 29.28
C VAL A 121 7.73 -14.49 28.80
N SER A 122 6.87 -14.06 29.73
CA SER A 122 5.76 -13.17 29.39
C SER A 122 6.28 -11.85 28.84
N VAL A 123 7.24 -11.20 29.50
CA VAL A 123 7.83 -9.93 29.04
C VAL A 123 8.50 -10.11 27.68
N ALA A 124 9.17 -11.24 27.45
CA ALA A 124 9.76 -11.56 26.16
C ALA A 124 8.71 -11.63 25.04
N ILE A 125 7.54 -12.23 25.29
CA ILE A 125 6.44 -12.31 24.31
C ILE A 125 5.93 -10.91 23.93
N VAL A 126 5.82 -9.99 24.90
CA VAL A 126 5.46 -8.59 24.63
C VAL A 126 6.50 -7.94 23.70
N GLY A 127 7.79 -8.12 24.00
CA GLY A 127 8.87 -7.59 23.17
C GLY A 127 8.87 -8.16 21.75
N VAL A 128 8.64 -9.46 21.61
CA VAL A 128 8.53 -10.14 20.31
C VAL A 128 7.34 -9.59 19.51
N ASN A 129 6.21 -9.32 20.15
CA ASN A 129 5.05 -8.71 19.48
C ASN A 129 5.34 -7.32 18.90
N ILE A 130 6.00 -6.47 19.68
CA ILE A 130 6.42 -5.13 19.22
C ILE A 130 7.36 -5.27 18.02
N PHE A 131 8.36 -6.15 18.14
CA PHE A 131 9.33 -6.39 17.07
C PHE A 131 8.67 -6.96 15.81
N ALA A 132 7.72 -7.87 15.96
CA ALA A 132 6.96 -8.42 14.85
C ALA A 132 6.10 -7.37 14.15
N GLY A 133 5.51 -6.42 14.88
CA GLY A 133 4.82 -5.27 14.29
C GLY A 133 5.73 -4.44 13.38
N TYR A 134 6.98 -4.21 13.81
CA TYR A 134 8.00 -3.55 13.00
C TYR A 134 8.36 -4.38 11.75
N LEU A 135 8.63 -5.68 11.90
CA LEU A 135 8.93 -6.57 10.77
C LEU A 135 7.78 -6.67 9.77
N PHE A 136 6.54 -6.69 10.26
CA PHE A 136 5.35 -6.74 9.42
C PHE A 136 5.31 -5.55 8.47
N LYS A 137 5.67 -4.35 8.96
CA LYS A 137 5.73 -3.15 8.13
C LYS A 137 6.91 -3.16 7.17
N LEU A 138 8.03 -3.78 7.54
CA LEU A 138 9.16 -3.97 6.61
C LEU A 138 8.83 -4.92 5.45
N PHE A 139 7.90 -5.86 5.64
CA PHE A 139 7.46 -6.78 4.58
C PHE A 139 6.31 -6.24 3.72
N ASP A 140 6.07 -4.93 3.74
CA ASP A 140 5.05 -4.28 2.92
C ASP A 140 5.36 -4.45 1.43
N THR A 141 4.53 -5.22 0.74
CA THR A 141 4.69 -5.51 -0.69
C THR A 141 4.61 -4.25 -1.56
N THR A 142 3.90 -3.21 -1.12
CA THR A 142 3.83 -1.94 -1.85
C THR A 142 5.17 -1.24 -1.81
N ALA A 143 5.81 -1.21 -0.64
CA ALA A 143 7.15 -0.65 -0.49
C ALA A 143 8.18 -1.45 -1.29
N GLU A 144 8.09 -2.78 -1.29
CA GLU A 144 8.95 -3.63 -2.13
C GLU A 144 8.76 -3.33 -3.64
N GLN A 145 7.52 -3.18 -4.10
CA GLN A 145 7.24 -2.84 -5.51
C GLN A 145 7.72 -1.44 -5.88
N GLU A 146 7.51 -0.45 -5.02
CA GLU A 146 8.01 0.91 -5.25
C GLU A 146 9.54 0.93 -5.31
N GLN A 147 10.20 0.16 -4.45
CA GLN A 147 11.65 0.04 -4.46
C GLN A 147 12.15 -0.64 -5.75
N GLN A 148 11.52 -1.74 -6.16
CA GLN A 148 11.84 -2.39 -7.45
C GLN A 148 11.63 -1.47 -8.65
N ALA A 149 10.58 -0.64 -8.62
CA ALA A 149 10.33 0.33 -9.68
C ALA A 149 11.44 1.40 -9.73
N ARG A 150 11.90 1.89 -8.57
CA ARG A 150 13.03 2.83 -8.49
C ARG A 150 14.32 2.19 -8.97
N ASP A 151 14.61 0.96 -8.52
CA ASP A 151 15.80 0.22 -8.94
C ASP A 151 15.80 -0.01 -10.46
N LEU A 152 14.63 -0.29 -11.06
CA LEU A 152 14.49 -0.43 -12.51
C LEU A 152 14.72 0.91 -13.24
N VAL A 153 14.18 2.01 -12.73
CA VAL A 153 14.41 3.35 -13.27
C VAL A 153 15.89 3.70 -13.22
N ASP A 154 16.55 3.44 -12.10
CA ASP A 154 17.98 3.71 -11.92
C ASP A 154 18.83 2.84 -12.85
N HIS A 155 18.47 1.57 -13.04
CA HIS A 155 19.14 0.67 -13.96
C HIS A 155 19.00 1.12 -15.43
N VAL A 156 17.78 1.48 -15.85
CA VAL A 156 17.52 1.98 -17.20
C VAL A 156 18.24 3.32 -17.42
N ALA A 157 18.24 4.22 -16.44
CA ALA A 157 18.98 5.47 -16.51
C ALA A 157 20.48 5.23 -16.65
N ALA A 158 21.05 4.30 -15.87
CA ALA A 158 22.47 3.94 -15.95
C ALA A 158 22.86 3.37 -17.31
N GLU A 159 22.08 2.42 -17.85
CA GLU A 159 22.38 1.81 -19.16
C GLU A 159 22.15 2.80 -20.31
N THR A 160 21.13 3.66 -20.21
CA THR A 160 20.91 4.76 -21.16
C THR A 160 22.09 5.72 -21.15
N MET A 161 22.56 6.15 -19.97
CA MET A 161 23.73 7.02 -19.85
C MET A 161 24.99 6.37 -20.45
N LYS A 162 25.16 5.06 -20.29
CA LYS A 162 26.26 4.30 -20.90
C LYS A 162 26.18 4.31 -22.43
N GLN A 163 25.00 4.11 -23.01
CA GLN A 163 24.79 4.18 -24.46
C GLN A 163 24.98 5.61 -25.00
N LEU A 164 24.48 6.60 -24.26
CA LEU A 164 24.64 8.03 -24.58
C LEU A 164 26.09 8.51 -24.45
N ASN A 165 26.93 7.83 -23.66
CA ASN A 165 28.34 8.20 -23.51
C ASN A 165 29.18 7.84 -24.76
N THR A 166 28.60 7.19 -25.76
CA THR A 166 29.26 6.95 -27.05
C THR A 166 29.38 8.25 -27.86
N PRO A 167 30.48 8.46 -28.62
CA PRO A 167 30.71 9.70 -29.36
C PRO A 167 29.59 10.07 -30.34
N ASN A 168 28.99 9.06 -30.98
CA ASN A 168 27.91 9.25 -31.96
C ASN A 168 26.59 9.65 -31.30
N ALA A 169 26.23 9.04 -30.17
CA ALA A 169 25.02 9.38 -29.43
C ALA A 169 25.10 10.80 -28.83
N LYS A 170 26.28 11.22 -28.35
CA LYS A 170 26.52 12.61 -27.94
C LYS A 170 26.31 13.60 -29.07
N ALA A 171 26.82 13.31 -30.27
CA ALA A 171 26.65 14.18 -31.43
C ALA A 171 25.18 14.30 -31.85
N GLN A 172 24.43 13.19 -31.82
CA GLN A 172 22.99 13.18 -32.12
C GLN A 172 22.18 13.94 -31.07
N MET A 173 22.42 13.69 -29.78
CA MET A 173 21.77 14.42 -28.69
C MET A 173 22.06 15.91 -28.76
N VAL A 174 23.30 16.32 -29.02
CA VAL A 174 23.63 17.73 -29.19
C VAL A 174 22.86 18.32 -30.37
N SER A 175 22.67 17.58 -31.48
CA SER A 175 21.91 18.09 -32.62
C SER A 175 20.41 18.28 -32.32
N GLU A 176 19.79 17.37 -31.56
CA GLU A 176 18.35 17.43 -31.25
C GLU A 176 18.03 18.29 -30.02
N LEU A 177 18.88 18.27 -28.99
CA LEU A 177 18.69 19.07 -27.79
C LEU A 177 19.25 20.49 -27.93
N ALA A 178 20.18 20.78 -28.85
CA ALA A 178 20.69 22.14 -29.05
C ALA A 178 19.59 23.21 -29.21
N PRO A 179 18.54 23.04 -30.05
CA PRO A 179 17.50 24.06 -30.18
C PRO A 179 16.70 24.23 -28.87
N ILE A 180 16.39 23.14 -28.16
CA ILE A 180 15.62 23.16 -26.90
C ILE A 180 16.46 23.78 -25.76
N LEU A 181 17.74 23.42 -25.67
CA LEU A 181 18.66 24.02 -24.71
C LEU A 181 18.92 25.49 -25.03
N ALA A 182 19.06 25.85 -26.30
CA ALA A 182 19.25 27.25 -26.71
C ALA A 182 18.05 28.11 -26.27
N GLU A 183 16.83 27.61 -26.41
CA GLU A 183 15.62 28.33 -25.99
C GLU A 183 15.53 28.49 -24.46
N SER A 184 15.82 27.42 -23.70
CA SER A 184 15.80 27.49 -22.23
C SER A 184 16.95 28.31 -21.64
N ILE A 185 18.15 28.28 -22.24
CA ILE A 185 19.28 29.13 -21.86
C ILE A 185 18.96 30.58 -22.18
N LYS A 186 18.40 30.86 -23.37
CA LYS A 186 18.01 32.22 -23.76
C LYS A 186 16.98 32.80 -22.80
N ALA A 187 15.97 32.01 -22.41
CA ALA A 187 14.97 32.40 -21.41
C ALA A 187 15.60 32.67 -20.03
N LYS A 188 16.49 31.78 -19.56
CA LYS A 188 17.17 31.94 -18.26
C LYS A 188 18.11 33.15 -18.24
N VAL A 189 18.85 33.37 -19.33
CA VAL A 189 19.72 34.54 -19.50
C VAL A 189 18.91 35.83 -19.57
N SER A 190 17.79 35.85 -20.32
CA SER A 190 16.92 37.04 -20.35
C SER A 190 16.33 37.37 -18.98
N HIS A 191 15.94 36.35 -18.21
CA HIS A 191 15.43 36.54 -16.85
C HIS A 191 16.51 37.09 -15.91
N GLU A 192 17.73 36.54 -15.95
CA GLU A 192 18.86 37.03 -15.15
C GLU A 192 19.25 38.49 -15.52
N ILE A 193 19.24 38.83 -16.82
CA ILE A 193 19.47 40.20 -17.29
C ILE A 193 18.37 41.14 -16.75
N MET A 194 17.09 40.79 -16.88
CA MET A 194 15.99 41.59 -16.34
C MET A 194 16.12 41.81 -14.83
N MET A 195 16.47 40.77 -14.07
CA MET A 195 16.68 40.85 -12.62
C MET A 195 17.85 41.77 -12.26
N ARG A 196 18.97 41.69 -12.99
CA ARG A 196 20.14 42.55 -12.77
C ARG A 196 19.89 43.99 -13.18
N THR A 197 19.17 44.22 -14.29
CA THR A 197 18.76 45.56 -14.73
C THR A 197 17.78 46.21 -13.74
N ALA A 198 16.89 45.42 -13.12
CA ALA A 198 15.98 45.88 -12.08
C ALA A 198 16.72 46.20 -10.75
N GLN A 199 17.76 45.44 -10.41
CA GLN A 199 18.61 45.71 -9.24
C GLN A 199 19.61 46.85 -9.44
N SER A 200 20.10 47.05 -10.66
CA SER A 200 20.94 48.21 -11.02
C SER A 200 20.09 49.45 -11.26
N GLY A 201 19.41 49.93 -10.23
CA GLY A 201 18.75 51.24 -10.27
C GLY A 201 19.76 52.34 -10.59
N GLY A 202 19.77 52.84 -11.84
CA GLY A 202 20.41 54.13 -12.13
C GLY A 202 21.02 54.40 -13.52
N ILE A 203 20.99 53.50 -14.51
CA ILE A 203 21.47 53.83 -15.87
C ILE A 203 20.29 53.78 -16.87
N PRO A 204 19.98 54.87 -17.59
CA PRO A 204 18.83 54.92 -18.49
C PRO A 204 18.99 53.92 -19.66
N ALA A 205 17.91 53.20 -19.95
CA ALA A 205 17.81 52.15 -20.97
C ALA A 205 18.21 52.56 -22.41
N GLN A 206 18.45 53.85 -22.66
CA GLN A 206 18.90 54.38 -23.95
C GLN A 206 20.39 54.07 -24.27
N ALA A 207 21.20 53.64 -23.30
CA ALA A 207 22.63 53.35 -23.51
C ALA A 207 22.93 51.98 -24.14
N VAL A 208 21.95 51.06 -24.24
CA VAL A 208 22.18 49.65 -24.66
C VAL A 208 21.66 49.36 -26.08
N GLY A 209 21.14 50.36 -26.80
CA GLY A 209 20.72 50.20 -28.21
C GLY A 209 19.57 49.22 -28.45
N LEU A 210 18.92 48.74 -27.38
CA LEU A 210 17.73 47.90 -27.48
C LEU A 210 16.51 48.81 -27.68
N ASN A 211 15.88 48.68 -28.85
CA ASN A 211 14.67 49.39 -29.20
C ASN A 211 13.50 48.78 -28.39
N ILE A 212 13.21 49.33 -27.21
CA ILE A 212 12.08 48.90 -26.39
C ILE A 212 10.81 49.53 -26.95
N PRO A 213 9.79 48.75 -27.38
CA PRO A 213 8.54 49.30 -27.88
C PRO A 213 7.85 50.18 -26.84
N SER A 214 7.33 51.32 -27.30
CA SER A 214 6.66 52.34 -26.50
C SER A 214 5.40 51.79 -25.82
N ALA A 215 5.12 52.26 -24.61
CA ALA A 215 4.00 51.84 -23.75
C ALA A 215 2.59 52.07 -24.34
N ALA A 216 2.47 52.63 -25.54
CA ALA A 216 1.23 52.71 -26.30
C ALA A 216 0.85 51.39 -27.01
N ASP A 217 1.79 50.44 -27.16
CA ASP A 217 1.55 49.11 -27.74
C ASP A 217 1.28 48.02 -26.69
N LYS A 218 0.55 48.37 -25.62
CA LYS A 218 0.06 47.38 -24.65
C LYS A 218 -1.17 46.64 -25.20
N LYS A 219 -0.94 45.73 -26.15
CA LYS A 219 -1.76 44.51 -26.26
C LYS A 219 -1.08 43.43 -25.42
N GLU A 220 -1.87 42.78 -24.58
CA GLU A 220 -1.48 41.83 -23.55
C GLU A 220 -0.34 40.88 -23.96
N LEU A 221 0.87 41.14 -23.47
CA LEU A 221 1.93 40.15 -23.42
C LEU A 221 1.83 39.45 -22.07
N ALA A 222 0.93 38.46 -21.99
CA ALA A 222 0.88 37.54 -20.87
C ALA A 222 2.21 36.77 -20.82
N LEU A 223 2.93 36.90 -19.71
CA LEU A 223 4.04 36.01 -19.33
C LEU A 223 3.46 34.62 -19.08
N GLY A 224 3.32 33.85 -20.16
CA GLY A 224 3.07 32.42 -20.11
C GLY A 224 4.33 31.71 -19.62
N VAL A 225 4.31 31.29 -18.37
CA VAL A 225 4.99 30.04 -17.96
C VAL A 225 4.48 28.96 -18.93
N PRO A 226 5.32 28.06 -19.49
CA PRO A 226 4.80 26.93 -20.27
C PRO A 226 4.19 25.93 -19.30
N PHE A 227 3.01 26.26 -18.79
CA PHE A 227 2.14 25.37 -18.05
C PHE A 227 0.86 25.28 -18.88
N LEU A 228 0.80 24.23 -19.71
CA LEU A 228 -0.38 23.70 -20.40
C LEU A 228 -1.53 24.71 -20.58
N SER A 229 -1.42 25.56 -21.61
CA SER A 229 -2.49 26.45 -22.07
C SER A 229 -3.68 25.62 -22.55
N GLU A 230 -4.80 25.75 -21.83
CA GLU A 230 -6.15 25.38 -22.24
C GLU A 230 -6.58 26.25 -23.43
N THR A 231 -6.42 25.76 -24.65
CA THR A 231 -7.27 26.18 -25.78
C THR A 231 -7.29 25.09 -26.85
N SER A 232 -8.00 24.01 -26.56
CA SER A 232 -8.55 23.12 -27.59
C SER A 232 -10.03 22.88 -27.27
N PRO A 233 -10.98 23.08 -28.21
CA PRO A 233 -12.40 22.86 -27.97
C PRO A 233 -12.79 21.37 -27.89
N THR A 234 -11.83 20.45 -27.84
CA THR A 234 -12.09 19.03 -27.62
C THR A 234 -11.32 18.58 -26.37
N GLY A 235 -12.04 18.46 -25.25
CA GLY A 235 -11.55 17.96 -23.97
C GLY A 235 -11.09 16.50 -24.06
N ALA A 236 -9.88 16.29 -24.56
CA ALA A 236 -9.21 15.01 -24.53
C ALA A 236 -8.53 14.82 -23.16
N LEU A 237 -9.35 14.48 -22.16
CA LEU A 237 -8.89 13.73 -21.00
C LEU A 237 -8.28 12.42 -21.55
N TRP A 238 -6.96 12.27 -21.48
CA TRP A 238 -6.30 11.02 -21.86
C TRP A 238 -6.69 9.93 -20.87
N LEU A 239 -7.84 9.29 -21.12
CA LEU A 239 -8.27 8.07 -20.46
C LEU A 239 -7.47 6.91 -21.06
N ARG A 240 -6.53 6.34 -20.30
CA ARG A 240 -6.09 4.97 -20.56
C ARG A 240 -7.02 4.04 -19.79
N SER A 241 -8.20 3.75 -20.36
CA SER A 241 -9.04 2.68 -19.86
C SER A 241 -8.33 1.36 -20.15
N ILE A 242 -7.99 0.61 -19.11
CA ILE A 242 -7.53 -0.77 -19.25
C ILE A 242 -8.76 -1.64 -19.03
N THR A 243 -9.56 -1.82 -20.08
CA THR A 243 -10.63 -2.82 -20.09
C THR A 243 -9.98 -4.19 -20.21
N ALA A 244 -10.20 -5.05 -19.20
CA ALA A 244 -9.89 -6.47 -19.34
C ALA A 244 -10.82 -7.09 -20.39
N LYS A 245 -10.32 -8.10 -21.13
CA LYS A 245 -11.08 -8.81 -22.18
C LYS A 245 -12.37 -9.49 -21.67
N ASP A 246 -12.54 -9.60 -20.36
CA ASP A 246 -13.65 -10.28 -19.69
C ASP A 246 -14.84 -9.37 -19.32
N GLY A 247 -14.77 -8.07 -19.65
CA GLY A 247 -15.85 -7.11 -19.38
C GLY A 247 -15.95 -6.67 -17.91
N THR A 248 -14.98 -7.02 -17.06
CA THR A 248 -14.96 -6.54 -15.66
C THR A 248 -14.50 -5.07 -15.58
N LYS A 249 -15.29 -4.23 -14.91
CA LYS A 249 -14.98 -2.80 -14.70
C LYS A 249 -13.75 -2.68 -13.78
N ARG A 250 -12.61 -2.21 -14.30
CA ARG A 250 -11.46 -1.83 -13.47
C ARG A 250 -11.40 -0.31 -13.25
N ARG A 251 -10.84 0.05 -12.09
CA ARG A 251 -10.80 1.39 -11.48
C ARG A 251 -10.14 2.40 -12.43
N ALA A 252 -10.83 3.49 -12.73
CA ALA A 252 -10.26 4.64 -13.42
C ALA A 252 -9.99 5.75 -12.40
N PHE A 253 -8.79 6.33 -12.42
CA PHE A 253 -8.47 7.50 -11.62
C PHE A 253 -8.96 8.77 -12.33
N CYS A 254 -9.82 9.54 -11.69
CA CYS A 254 -10.20 10.86 -12.17
C CYS A 254 -9.10 11.88 -11.80
N LEU A 255 -8.41 12.41 -12.79
CA LEU A 255 -7.37 13.45 -12.62
C LEU A 255 -7.91 14.72 -11.93
N ALA A 256 -9.19 15.06 -12.12
CA ALA A 256 -9.82 16.20 -11.47
C ALA A 256 -9.94 15.98 -9.95
N CYS A 257 -10.39 14.80 -9.51
CA CYS A 257 -10.47 14.47 -8.09
C CYS A 257 -9.09 14.34 -7.41
N LEU A 258 -8.06 13.94 -8.17
CA LEU A 258 -6.68 13.95 -7.69
C LEU A 258 -6.18 15.38 -7.44
N ARG A 259 -6.52 16.32 -8.34
CA ARG A 259 -6.22 17.75 -8.20
C ARG A 259 -6.94 18.39 -7.01
N GLU A 260 -8.11 17.87 -6.64
CA GLU A 260 -8.88 18.29 -5.46
C GLU A 260 -8.39 17.68 -4.13
N GLY A 261 -7.34 16.86 -4.14
CA GLY A 261 -6.76 16.28 -2.92
C GLY A 261 -7.64 15.22 -2.23
N LYS A 262 -8.60 14.62 -2.93
CA LYS A 262 -9.46 13.57 -2.38
C LYS A 262 -8.70 12.24 -2.32
N SER A 263 -8.64 11.63 -1.14
CA SER A 263 -7.81 10.45 -0.86
C SER A 263 -8.41 9.12 -1.33
N TRP A 264 -9.64 9.09 -1.85
CA TRP A 264 -10.28 7.86 -2.31
C TRP A 264 -11.45 8.10 -3.28
N ILE A 265 -11.56 7.26 -4.32
CA ILE A 265 -12.77 7.09 -5.15
C ILE A 265 -12.92 5.59 -5.42
N GLY A 266 -13.81 4.94 -4.68
CA GLY A 266 -14.20 3.56 -4.93
C GLY A 266 -15.71 3.41 -4.87
N GLY A 267 -16.33 2.94 -5.95
CA GLY A 267 -17.76 2.64 -5.99
C GLY A 267 -18.61 3.85 -6.38
N ASP A 268 -19.22 3.70 -7.56
CA ASP A 268 -20.02 4.65 -8.34
C ASP A 268 -19.26 5.91 -8.80
N LEU A 269 -19.24 6.12 -10.11
CA LEU A 269 -18.37 7.10 -10.77
C LEU A 269 -18.60 8.50 -10.20
N CYS A 270 -17.53 9.24 -9.89
CA CYS A 270 -17.65 10.62 -9.39
C CYS A 270 -18.44 11.49 -10.37
N ASP A 271 -19.17 12.49 -9.87
CA ASP A 271 -20.05 13.39 -10.65
C ASP A 271 -19.39 14.02 -11.90
N HIS A 272 -18.06 14.11 -11.93
CA HIS A 272 -17.29 14.51 -13.11
C HIS A 272 -17.47 13.59 -14.34
N PHE A 273 -17.92 12.35 -14.16
CA PHE A 273 -18.17 11.40 -15.26
C PHE A 273 -19.50 11.64 -15.98
N GLU A 274 -20.51 12.20 -15.31
CA GLU A 274 -21.82 12.46 -15.96
C GLU A 274 -21.74 13.56 -17.03
N ALA A 275 -20.75 14.45 -16.92
CA ALA A 275 -20.55 15.56 -17.85
C ALA A 275 -19.84 15.16 -19.16
N VAL A 276 -19.26 13.95 -19.26
CA VAL A 276 -18.51 13.53 -20.44
C VAL A 276 -19.41 12.72 -21.36
N LYS A 277 -19.77 13.33 -22.50
CA LYS A 277 -20.51 12.65 -23.57
C LYS A 277 -19.67 11.48 -24.09
N VAL A 278 -20.12 10.25 -23.88
CA VAL A 278 -19.43 9.04 -24.34
C VAL A 278 -19.39 9.07 -25.87
N VAL A 279 -18.22 9.36 -26.44
CA VAL A 279 -17.96 9.15 -27.86
C VAL A 279 -17.44 7.73 -27.97
N ALA A 280 -18.31 6.79 -28.34
CA ALA A 280 -17.89 5.44 -28.67
C ALA A 280 -16.92 5.50 -29.87
N PRO A 281 -15.79 4.78 -29.86
CA PRO A 281 -14.98 4.66 -31.06
C PRO A 281 -15.80 3.96 -32.15
N ALA A 282 -15.96 4.61 -33.29
CA ALA A 282 -16.48 4.00 -34.50
C ALA A 282 -15.40 3.09 -35.09
N ALA A 283 -15.30 1.87 -34.57
CA ALA A 283 -14.56 0.79 -35.20
C ALA A 283 -15.27 -0.52 -34.87
N GLU A 284 -15.70 -1.22 -35.92
CA GLU A 284 -16.23 -2.58 -35.87
C GLU A 284 -15.32 -3.46 -34.99
N LEU A 285 -15.91 -4.04 -33.94
CA LEU A 285 -15.30 -5.14 -33.21
C LEU A 285 -15.22 -6.33 -34.18
N ASP A 286 -14.00 -6.81 -34.45
CA ASP A 286 -13.79 -8.07 -35.17
C ASP A 286 -14.64 -9.19 -34.53
N PRO A 287 -15.30 -10.05 -35.34
CA PRO A 287 -16.09 -11.13 -34.80
C PRO A 287 -15.24 -12.12 -34.00
N ALA A 288 -15.84 -12.67 -32.95
CA ALA A 288 -15.22 -13.58 -32.01
C ALA A 288 -14.55 -14.77 -32.72
N ILE A 289 -13.28 -15.02 -32.38
CA ILE A 289 -12.54 -16.20 -32.79
C ILE A 289 -13.21 -17.42 -32.14
N ASP A 290 -13.78 -18.30 -32.97
CA ASP A 290 -14.36 -19.56 -32.54
C ASP A 290 -13.25 -20.53 -32.11
N LEU A 291 -13.20 -20.84 -30.81
CA LEU A 291 -12.18 -21.69 -30.19
C LEU A 291 -12.49 -23.19 -30.29
N ASN A 292 -13.52 -23.61 -31.04
CA ASN A 292 -13.94 -25.01 -31.13
C ASN A 292 -13.31 -25.83 -32.28
N THR A 293 -12.33 -25.32 -33.01
CA THR A 293 -11.59 -26.10 -34.01
C THR A 293 -10.13 -26.30 -33.60
N SER A 294 -9.89 -27.16 -32.61
CA SER A 294 -8.59 -27.81 -32.43
C SER A 294 -8.74 -29.32 -32.67
N ALA A 295 -8.58 -29.71 -33.93
CA ALA A 295 -8.34 -31.11 -34.28
C ALA A 295 -7.04 -31.57 -33.61
N ALA A 296 -7.13 -32.67 -32.86
CA ALA A 296 -5.96 -33.32 -32.26
C ALA A 296 -5.04 -33.87 -33.37
N PRO A 297 -3.70 -33.70 -33.26
CA PRO A 297 -2.78 -34.34 -34.18
C PRO A 297 -2.70 -35.84 -33.89
N ASP A 298 -2.90 -36.61 -34.94
CA ASP A 298 -2.71 -38.05 -35.06
C ASP A 298 -1.22 -38.40 -34.87
N VAL A 299 -0.89 -39.13 -33.80
CA VAL A 299 0.48 -39.63 -33.54
C VAL A 299 0.53 -41.10 -33.94
N GLY A 300 0.92 -41.34 -35.19
CA GLY A 300 1.22 -42.65 -35.73
C GLY A 300 2.71 -42.86 -35.98
N LYS A 301 3.20 -43.98 -35.42
CA LYS A 301 4.48 -44.69 -35.62
C LYS A 301 5.71 -44.24 -34.81
#